data_AF-A0AAJ0B7B0-F1
#
_entry.id   AF-A0AAJ0B7B0-F1
#
_cell.length_a   1.000
_cell.length_b   1.000
_cell.length_c   1.000
_cell.angle_alpha   90.00
_cell.angle_beta   90.00
_cell.angle_gamma   90.00
#
_symmetry.space_group_name_H-M   'P 1'
#
loop_
_entity.id
_entity.type
_entity.pdbx_description
1 polymer ?
#
loop_
_entity_poly.entity_id
_entity_poly.type
_entity_poly.pdbx_seq_one_letter_code
_entity_poly.pdbx_strand_id
1 'polypeptide(L)'
;MPQSMLPPPVPEAPLAFILTSSRRATTNHAVGYWEFENGIVSTGDAQLHVGYYTQIKCVQGMMAGEEATINLTVLFFHNDYNPAPNITMAGTHNLHNGEQTGSVSAASPEYIEYIGRVFYRNGSTGLLRIE
;
A
#
# COMPACT_ATOMS: atom_id res chain seq x y z
N MET A 1 16.02 -43.08 12.56
CA MET A 1 16.66 -41.75 12.58
C MET A 1 15.60 -40.73 12.94
N PRO A 2 15.79 -39.85 13.94
CA PRO A 2 14.80 -38.83 14.26
C PRO A 2 14.80 -37.78 13.14
N GLN A 3 13.62 -37.48 12.62
CA GLN A 3 13.43 -36.40 11.65
C GLN A 3 13.85 -35.08 12.34
N SER A 4 14.88 -34.44 11.80
CA SER A 4 15.22 -33.06 12.10
C SER A 4 13.99 -32.20 11.82
N MET A 5 13.25 -31.82 12.85
CA MET A 5 12.24 -30.79 12.74
C MET A 5 12.97 -29.49 12.41
N LEU A 6 12.86 -29.07 11.15
CA LEU A 6 13.22 -27.72 10.76
C LEU A 6 12.49 -26.76 11.71
N PRO A 7 13.16 -25.73 12.26
CA PRO A 7 12.47 -24.72 13.04
C PRO A 7 11.33 -24.13 12.19
N PRO A 8 10.20 -23.75 12.80
CA PRO A 8 9.12 -23.10 12.07
C PRO A 8 9.69 -21.89 11.32
N PRO A 9 9.22 -21.62 10.09
CA PRO A 9 9.66 -20.45 9.35
C PRO A 9 9.50 -19.22 10.23
N VAL A 10 10.60 -18.48 10.41
CA VAL A 10 10.61 -17.20 11.13
C VAL A 10 9.56 -16.32 10.45
N PRO A 11 8.65 -15.65 11.18
CA PRO A 11 7.77 -14.66 10.57
C PRO A 11 8.66 -13.60 9.94
N GLU A 12 8.68 -13.56 8.61
CA GLU A 12 9.41 -12.54 7.84
C GLU A 12 8.93 -11.16 8.29
N ALA A 13 9.89 -10.29 8.62
CA ALA A 13 9.62 -9.01 9.28
C ALA A 13 8.56 -8.18 8.52
N PRO A 14 7.71 -7.43 9.23
CA PRO A 14 6.68 -6.61 8.59
C PRO A 14 7.32 -5.63 7.61
N LEU A 15 6.77 -5.54 6.40
CA LEU A 15 7.25 -4.63 5.37
C LEU A 15 6.72 -3.23 5.66
N ALA A 16 7.61 -2.25 5.84
CA ALA A 16 7.22 -0.90 6.26
C ALA A 16 7.88 0.19 5.40
N PHE A 17 7.07 1.15 4.94
CA PHE A 17 7.49 2.27 4.10
C PHE A 17 6.82 3.57 4.52
N ILE A 18 7.41 4.70 4.13
CA ILE A 18 6.79 6.02 4.18
C ILE A 18 6.37 6.43 2.77
N LEU A 19 5.09 6.74 2.59
CA LEU A 19 4.53 7.27 1.35
C LEU A 19 4.38 8.78 1.44
N THR A 20 5.21 9.51 0.69
CA THR A 20 5.19 10.97 0.65
C THR A 20 4.56 11.46 -0.65
N SER A 21 3.42 12.12 -0.53
CA SER A 21 2.67 12.64 -1.68
C SER A 21 3.46 13.72 -2.41
N SER A 22 3.57 13.59 -3.73
CA SER A 22 4.16 14.59 -4.61
C SER A 22 3.11 15.34 -5.41
N ARG A 23 2.02 14.66 -5.82
CA ARG A 23 0.92 15.28 -6.55
C ARG A 23 -0.41 14.67 -6.15
N ARG A 24 -1.44 15.52 -6.13
CA ARG A 24 -2.85 15.14 -5.98
C ARG A 24 -3.70 15.82 -7.04
N ALA A 25 -4.69 15.11 -7.54
CA ALA A 25 -5.70 15.62 -8.45
C ALA A 25 -7.06 15.05 -8.07
N THR A 26 -8.09 15.87 -8.12
CA THR A 26 -9.47 15.49 -7.81
C THR A 26 -10.35 15.64 -9.04
N THR A 27 -11.29 14.71 -9.22
CA THR A 27 -12.33 14.81 -10.25
C THR A 27 -13.70 14.57 -9.66
N ASN A 28 -14.68 15.33 -10.16
CA ASN A 28 -16.07 15.24 -9.74
C ASN A 28 -16.82 14.35 -10.74
N HIS A 29 -17.54 13.36 -10.23
CA HIS A 29 -18.42 12.51 -11.02
C HIS A 29 -19.83 12.55 -10.44
N ALA A 30 -20.85 12.24 -11.26
CA ALA A 30 -22.25 12.24 -10.84
C ALA A 30 -22.54 11.31 -9.62
N VAL A 31 -21.66 10.34 -9.38
CA VAL A 31 -21.78 9.34 -8.29
C VAL A 31 -20.80 9.57 -7.15
N GLY A 32 -19.97 10.61 -7.22
CA GLY A 32 -19.00 10.93 -6.17
C GLY A 32 -17.72 11.64 -6.64
N TYR A 33 -16.84 11.88 -5.68
CA TYR A 33 -15.57 12.57 -5.83
C TYR A 33 -14.42 11.57 -5.76
N TRP A 34 -13.51 11.61 -6.72
CA TRP A 34 -12.35 10.72 -6.76
C TRP A 34 -11.07 11.53 -6.66
N GLU A 35 -10.14 11.07 -5.83
CA GLU A 35 -8.79 11.62 -5.71
C GLU A 35 -7.77 10.63 -6.26
N PHE A 36 -6.89 11.15 -7.10
CA PHE A 36 -5.71 10.49 -7.63
C PHE A 36 -4.50 11.10 -6.94
N GLU A 37 -3.71 10.27 -6.29
CA GLU A 37 -2.52 10.66 -5.54
C GLU A 37 -1.33 9.87 -6.08
N ASN A 38 -0.17 10.53 -6.22
CA ASN A 38 1.08 9.84 -6.45
C ASN A 38 2.20 10.48 -5.63
N GLY A 39 3.31 9.76 -5.52
CA GLY A 39 4.47 10.26 -4.83
C GLY A 39 5.56 9.23 -4.68
N ILE A 40 6.45 9.48 -3.73
CA ILE A 40 7.64 8.66 -3.48
C ILE A 40 7.39 7.66 -2.34
N VAL A 41 8.10 6.54 -2.42
CA VAL A 41 8.14 5.49 -1.41
C VAL A 41 9.54 5.52 -0.82
N SER A 42 9.62 5.66 0.49
CA SER A 42 10.89 5.66 1.23
C SER A 42 10.91 4.58 2.30
N THR A 43 12.10 4.08 2.64
CA THR A 43 12.26 3.15 3.77
C THR A 43 11.90 3.83 5.10
N GLY A 44 11.28 3.06 6.01
CA GLY A 44 10.85 3.57 7.33
C GLY A 44 11.97 4.21 8.15
N ASP A 45 13.17 3.62 8.12
CA ASP A 45 14.27 3.96 9.03
C ASP A 45 15.27 4.96 8.45
N ALA A 46 15.43 5.01 7.13
CA ALA A 46 16.50 5.77 6.47
C ALA A 46 16.00 6.86 5.51
N GLN A 47 14.68 6.98 5.29
CA GLN A 47 14.08 7.88 4.29
C GLN A 47 14.72 7.73 2.89
N LEU A 48 15.32 6.57 2.61
CA LEU A 48 15.91 6.28 1.32
C LEU A 48 14.78 6.05 0.33
N HIS A 49 14.76 6.83 -0.75
CA HIS A 49 13.82 6.67 -1.85
C HIS A 49 14.05 5.32 -2.55
N VAL A 50 13.02 4.48 -2.55
CA VAL A 50 13.05 3.11 -3.09
C VAL A 50 12.04 2.88 -4.22
N GLY A 51 11.22 3.87 -4.54
CA GLY A 51 10.13 3.67 -5.48
C GLY A 51 9.14 4.82 -5.58
N TYR A 52 8.12 4.63 -6.42
CA TYR A 52 6.95 5.51 -6.49
C TYR A 52 5.68 4.77 -6.11
N TYR A 53 4.66 5.49 -5.69
CA TYR A 53 3.32 4.94 -5.53
C TYR A 53 2.30 5.72 -6.33
N THR A 54 1.22 5.03 -6.68
CA THR A 54 -0.01 5.63 -7.20
C THR A 54 -1.19 5.14 -6.37
N GLN A 55 -2.16 6.01 -6.17
CA GLN A 55 -3.34 5.72 -5.39
C GLN A 55 -4.56 6.37 -6.02
N ILE A 56 -5.67 5.64 -5.99
CA ILE A 56 -6.99 6.12 -6.36
C ILE A 56 -7.92 5.85 -5.18
N LYS A 57 -8.60 6.88 -4.70
CA LYS A 57 -9.59 6.76 -3.62
C LYS A 57 -10.86 7.54 -3.94
N CYS A 58 -12.00 6.99 -3.52
CA CYS A 58 -13.26 7.73 -3.53
C CYS A 58 -13.33 8.57 -2.25
N VAL A 59 -13.40 9.90 -2.38
CA VAL A 59 -13.39 10.83 -1.23
C VAL A 59 -14.80 11.10 -0.73
N GLN A 60 -15.82 10.94 -1.59
CA GLN A 60 -17.22 11.09 -1.19
C GLN A 60 -18.09 10.45 -2.28
N GLY A 61 -18.81 9.38 -1.94
CA GLY A 61 -19.80 8.73 -2.81
C GLY A 61 -21.24 8.93 -2.29
N MET A 62 -22.23 8.37 -2.99
CA MET A 62 -23.63 8.26 -2.50
C MET A 62 -23.80 7.28 -1.31
N MET A 63 -22.84 7.22 -0.39
CA MET A 63 -22.78 6.23 0.69
C MET A 63 -23.00 6.90 2.04
N ALA A 64 -23.75 6.25 2.93
CA ALA A 64 -24.10 6.73 4.27
C ALA A 64 -23.01 6.48 5.34
N GLY A 65 -21.76 6.22 4.93
CA GLY A 65 -20.67 5.82 5.83
C GLY A 65 -19.42 6.71 5.70
N GLU A 66 -18.56 6.66 6.72
CA GLU A 66 -17.29 7.41 6.80
C GLU A 66 -16.11 6.67 6.16
N GLU A 67 -16.38 5.58 5.43
CA GLU A 67 -15.39 4.75 4.77
C GLU A 67 -15.64 4.68 3.27
N ALA A 68 -14.58 4.66 2.48
CA ALA A 68 -14.67 4.54 1.03
C ALA A 68 -13.53 3.71 0.44
N THR A 69 -13.71 3.22 -0.78
CA THR A 69 -12.74 2.34 -1.42
C THR A 69 -11.45 3.06 -1.81
N ILE A 70 -10.34 2.34 -1.68
CA ILE A 70 -9.01 2.72 -2.13
C ILE A 70 -8.34 1.59 -2.93
N ASN A 71 -7.60 1.98 -3.96
CA ASN A 71 -6.60 1.15 -4.63
C ASN A 71 -5.25 1.86 -4.55
N LEU A 72 -4.22 1.14 -4.14
CA LEU A 72 -2.86 1.64 -3.95
C LEU A 72 -1.88 0.69 -4.64
N THR A 73 -0.99 1.22 -5.47
CA THR A 73 0.09 0.45 -6.09
C THR A 73 1.43 1.09 -5.75
N VAL A 74 2.38 0.28 -5.30
CA VAL A 74 3.76 0.66 -5.01
C VAL A 74 4.67 0.01 -6.05
N LEU A 75 5.50 0.81 -6.71
CA LEU A 75 6.49 0.43 -7.72
C LEU A 75 7.89 0.61 -7.13
N PHE A 76 8.69 -0.45 -7.08
CA PHE A 76 10.03 -0.43 -6.49
C PHE A 76 11.14 -0.36 -7.53
N PHE A 77 12.15 0.48 -7.29
CA PHE A 77 13.34 0.55 -8.12
C PHE A 77 14.35 -0.50 -7.69
N HIS A 78 14.34 -1.63 -8.38
CA HIS A 78 15.43 -2.60 -8.31
C HIS A 78 16.18 -2.54 -9.64
N ASN A 79 17.46 -2.18 -9.60
CA ASN A 79 18.28 -1.91 -10.80
C ASN A 79 18.37 -3.09 -11.79
N ASP A 80 18.07 -4.31 -11.32
CA ASP A 80 18.15 -5.54 -12.11
C ASP A 80 16.81 -5.97 -12.73
N TYR A 81 15.70 -5.26 -12.46
CA TYR A 81 14.35 -5.66 -12.89
C TYR A 81 13.73 -4.71 -13.91
N ASN A 82 13.32 -5.26 -15.05
CA ASN A 82 12.53 -4.57 -16.07
C ASN A 82 11.42 -5.51 -16.61
N PRO A 83 10.14 -5.26 -16.30
CA PRO A 83 9.60 -4.12 -15.56
C PRO A 83 9.94 -4.16 -14.06
N ALA A 84 9.90 -2.98 -13.43
CA ALA A 84 10.10 -2.82 -11.99
C ALA A 84 9.09 -3.67 -11.18
N PRO A 85 9.51 -4.31 -10.07
CA PRO A 85 8.61 -5.09 -9.24
C PRO A 85 7.62 -4.18 -8.50
N ASN A 86 6.44 -4.70 -8.19
CA ASN A 86 5.35 -3.92 -7.59
C ASN A 86 4.55 -4.71 -6.55
N ILE A 87 3.83 -3.97 -5.71
CA ILE A 87 2.79 -4.47 -4.81
C ILE A 87 1.54 -3.63 -5.03
N THR A 88 0.40 -4.27 -5.23
CA THR A 88 -0.92 -3.65 -5.33
C THR A 88 -1.79 -4.06 -4.16
N MET A 89 -2.46 -3.08 -3.57
CA MET A 89 -3.31 -3.19 -2.40
C MET A 89 -4.70 -2.62 -2.72
N ALA A 90 -5.73 -3.28 -2.21
CA ALA A 90 -7.11 -2.82 -2.29
C ALA A 90 -7.72 -2.81 -0.89
N GLY A 91 -8.55 -1.80 -0.60
CA GLY A 91 -9.09 -1.65 0.74
C GLY A 91 -10.05 -0.49 0.88
N THR A 92 -10.12 0.02 2.11
CA THR A 92 -10.90 1.21 2.47
C THR A 92 -10.01 2.28 3.08
N HIS A 93 -10.48 3.53 3.03
CA HIS A 93 -9.94 4.63 3.80
C HIS A 93 -11.04 5.30 4.63
N ASN A 94 -10.65 5.83 5.79
CA ASN A 94 -11.51 6.60 6.65
C ASN A 94 -11.46 8.08 6.24
N LEU A 95 -12.63 8.67 5.99
CA LEU A 95 -12.78 10.03 5.49
C LEU A 95 -12.45 11.11 6.53
N HIS A 96 -12.47 10.77 7.82
CA HIS A 96 -12.19 11.70 8.91
C HIS A 96 -10.70 11.84 9.19
N ASN A 97 -9.97 10.72 9.29
CA ASN A 97 -8.56 10.71 9.71
C ASN A 97 -7.57 10.29 8.59
N GLY A 98 -8.08 9.86 7.43
CA GLY A 98 -7.28 9.43 6.29
C GLY A 98 -6.56 8.10 6.47
N GLU A 99 -6.83 7.36 7.55
CA GLU A 99 -6.30 6.01 7.75
C GLU A 99 -6.82 5.07 6.67
N GLN A 100 -6.00 4.09 6.30
CA GLN A 100 -6.31 3.14 5.24
C GLN A 100 -6.03 1.73 5.72
N THR A 101 -6.88 0.79 5.32
CA THR A 101 -6.72 -0.62 5.66
C THR A 101 -7.27 -1.50 4.55
N GLY A 102 -6.74 -2.70 4.40
CA GLY A 102 -7.18 -3.66 3.42
C GLY A 102 -6.17 -4.77 3.25
N SER A 103 -6.05 -5.32 2.04
CA SER A 103 -5.12 -6.41 1.76
C SER A 103 -4.32 -6.19 0.48
N VAL A 104 -3.15 -6.82 0.41
CA VAL A 104 -2.39 -6.95 -0.83
C VAL A 104 -3.17 -7.85 -1.79
N SER A 105 -3.58 -7.31 -2.93
CA SER A 105 -4.38 -8.00 -3.93
C SER A 105 -3.55 -8.62 -5.04
N ALA A 106 -2.35 -8.08 -5.31
CA ALA A 106 -1.40 -8.62 -6.26
C ALA A 106 0.02 -8.14 -5.93
N ALA A 107 1.03 -8.93 -6.28
CA ALA A 107 2.43 -8.58 -6.09
C ALA A 107 3.31 -9.27 -7.15
N SER A 108 4.47 -8.68 -7.41
CA SER A 108 5.55 -9.33 -8.18
C SER A 108 6.12 -10.55 -7.43
N PRO A 109 6.80 -11.50 -8.12
CA PRO A 109 7.29 -12.74 -7.51
C PRO A 109 8.16 -12.54 -6.25
N GLU A 110 8.91 -11.45 -6.17
CA GLU A 110 9.78 -11.09 -5.04
C GLU A 110 9.02 -10.67 -3.78
N TYR A 111 7.71 -10.45 -3.90
CA TYR A 111 6.82 -9.98 -2.85
C TYR A 111 5.56 -10.88 -2.74
N ILE A 112 5.60 -12.08 -3.31
CA ILE A 112 4.45 -12.97 -3.44
C ILE A 112 3.92 -13.41 -2.06
N GLU A 113 4.79 -13.50 -1.06
CA GLU A 113 4.48 -13.83 0.33
C GLU A 113 3.61 -12.79 1.03
N TYR A 114 3.50 -11.59 0.46
CA TYR A 114 2.63 -10.54 0.98
C TYR A 114 1.22 -10.59 0.42
N ILE A 115 0.92 -11.37 -0.63
CA ILE A 115 -0.43 -11.46 -1.18
C ILE A 115 -1.40 -11.99 -0.11
N GLY A 116 -2.54 -11.30 0.06
CA GLY A 116 -3.55 -11.62 1.07
C GLY A 116 -3.23 -11.10 2.47
N ARG A 117 -2.02 -10.60 2.73
CA ARG A 117 -1.66 -9.95 3.99
C ARG A 117 -2.35 -8.60 4.15
N VAL A 118 -2.54 -8.21 5.41
CA VAL A 118 -3.22 -6.97 5.74
C VAL A 118 -2.24 -5.81 5.62
N PHE A 119 -2.69 -4.70 5.04
CA PHE A 119 -1.93 -3.45 5.09
C PHE A 119 -2.64 -2.43 5.97
N TYR A 120 -1.84 -1.56 6.58
CA TYR A 120 -2.30 -0.37 7.28
C TYR A 120 -1.51 0.83 6.79
N ARG A 121 -2.20 1.91 6.43
CA ARG A 121 -1.56 3.21 6.17
C ARG A 121 -2.07 4.26 7.15
N ASN A 122 -1.16 4.92 7.84
CA ASN A 122 -1.49 6.06 8.68
C ASN A 122 -1.71 7.31 7.80
N GLY A 123 -2.87 7.96 7.94
CA GLY A 123 -3.23 9.14 7.14
C GLY A 123 -2.40 10.39 7.42
N SER A 124 -1.80 10.51 8.62
CA SER A 124 -1.02 11.67 9.03
C SER A 124 0.47 11.54 8.69
N THR A 125 1.05 10.35 8.88
CA THR A 125 2.49 10.12 8.68
C THR A 125 2.81 9.49 7.32
N GLY A 126 1.82 8.93 6.63
CA GLY A 126 2.03 8.17 5.40
C GLY A 126 2.72 6.82 5.62
N LEU A 127 2.91 6.40 6.89
CA LEU A 127 3.48 5.11 7.23
C LEU A 127 2.56 3.99 6.74
N LEU A 128 3.07 3.19 5.80
CA LEU A 128 2.46 1.97 5.28
C LEU A 128 3.15 0.77 5.94
N ARG A 129 2.37 -0.17 6.48
CA ARG A 129 2.84 -1.44 7.03
C ARG A 129 2.06 -2.59 6.42
N ILE A 130 2.73 -3.69 6.10
CA ILE A 130 2.13 -4.94 5.62
C ILE A 130 2.52 -6.05 6.60
N GLU A 131 1.51 -6.75 7.14
CA GLU A 131 1.64 -7.73 8.23
C GLU A 131 1.08 -9.10 7.85
#